data_AF-A0A7C6MR47-F1
#
_entry.id   AF-A0A7C6MR47-F1
#
_cell.length_a   1.000
_cell.length_b   1.000
_cell.length_c   1.000
_cell.angle_alpha   90.00
_cell.angle_beta   90.00
_cell.angle_gamma   90.00
#
_symmetry.space_group_name_H-M   'P 1'
#
loop_
_entity.id
_entity.type
_entity.pdbx_description
1 polymer ?
#
loop_
_entity_poly.entity_id
_entity_poly.type
_entity_poly.pdbx_seq_one_letter_code
_entity_poly.pdbx_strand_id
1 'polypeptide(L)'
;MSNLSDHIEAHIKRMLRESQTNSIELSRAQLADVFACVPSQINYVLTTRFTLERGYLVESRRGGGGYIRVGHVEVDDRLAHAVSLLRSIGQELDERQMENILVHLKDHAI
;
A
#
# COMPACT_ATOMS: atom_id res chain seq x y z
N MET A 1 7.12 4.34 -24.05
CA MET A 1 5.70 4.48 -24.42
C MET A 1 4.90 3.94 -23.27
N SER A 2 4.09 4.76 -22.61
CA SER A 2 3.19 4.29 -21.55
C SER A 2 1.99 3.60 -22.18
N ASN A 3 1.66 2.40 -21.70
CA ASN A 3 0.46 1.69 -22.13
C ASN A 3 -0.76 2.15 -21.30
N LEU A 4 -1.97 1.75 -21.71
CA LEU A 4 -3.22 2.10 -21.03
C LEU A 4 -3.21 1.77 -19.52
N SER A 5 -2.63 0.63 -19.13
CA SER A 5 -2.53 0.22 -17.72
C SER A 5 -1.70 1.20 -16.91
N ASP A 6 -0.61 1.72 -17.48
CA ASP A 6 0.26 2.70 -16.81
C ASP A 6 -0.47 4.03 -16.59
N HIS A 7 -1.33 4.45 -17.53
CA HIS A 7 -2.16 5.65 -17.37
C HIS A 7 -3.22 5.48 -16.27
N ILE A 8 -3.89 4.32 -16.22
CA ILE A 8 -4.86 4.02 -15.16
C ILE A 8 -4.17 3.99 -13.79
N GLU A 9 -3.01 3.32 -13.69
CA GLU A 9 -2.22 3.29 -12.45
C GLU A 9 -1.82 4.70 -11.99
N ALA A 10 -1.25 5.51 -12.90
CA ALA A 10 -0.82 6.87 -12.58
C ALA A 10 -1.98 7.73 -12.08
N HIS A 11 -3.17 7.57 -12.66
CA HIS A 11 -4.38 8.27 -12.25
C HIS A 11 -4.84 7.87 -10.84
N ILE A 12 -4.94 6.57 -10.56
CA ILE A 12 -5.33 6.07 -9.23
C ILE A 12 -4.31 6.51 -8.18
N LYS A 13 -3.00 6.44 -8.47
CA LYS A 13 -1.95 6.93 -7.58
C LYS A 13 -2.04 8.44 -7.32
N ARG A 14 -2.40 9.23 -8.32
CA ARG A 14 -2.62 10.67 -8.17
C ARG A 14 -3.78 10.95 -7.22
N MET A 15 -4.92 10.27 -7.41
CA MET A 15 -6.07 10.40 -6.52
C MET A 15 -5.74 9.99 -5.07
N LEU A 16 -4.93 8.94 -4.87
CA LEU A 16 -4.46 8.54 -3.55
C LEU A 16 -3.62 9.63 -2.88
N ARG A 17 -2.66 10.24 -3.61
CA ARG A 17 -1.82 11.33 -3.07
C ARG A 17 -2.61 12.59 -2.71
N GLU A 18 -3.69 12.85 -3.43
CA GLU A 18 -4.59 13.99 -3.17
C GLU A 18 -5.57 13.70 -2.02
N SER A 19 -5.69 12.43 -1.58
CA SER A 19 -6.55 12.03 -0.47
C SER A 19 -5.92 12.35 0.88
N GLN A 20 -6.71 12.88 1.82
CA GLN A 20 -6.29 13.11 3.20
C GLN A 20 -6.25 11.82 4.04
N THR A 21 -6.93 10.75 3.60
CA THR A 21 -7.10 9.50 4.37
C THR A 21 -6.26 8.34 3.84
N ASN A 22 -5.28 8.63 2.98
CA ASN A 22 -4.43 7.64 2.28
C ASN A 22 -5.23 6.53 1.56
N SER A 23 -6.49 6.81 1.23
CA SER A 23 -7.45 5.87 0.66
C SER A 23 -8.47 6.60 -0.21
N ILE A 24 -8.97 5.91 -1.22
CA ILE A 24 -9.97 6.44 -2.17
C ILE A 24 -11.01 5.38 -2.50
N GLU A 25 -12.21 5.84 -2.81
CA GLU A 25 -13.29 5.00 -3.36
C GLU A 25 -13.50 5.30 -4.85
N LEU A 26 -13.65 4.24 -5.63
CA LEU A 26 -13.67 4.28 -7.09
C LEU A 26 -14.79 3.41 -7.64
N SER A 27 -15.38 3.83 -8.75
CA SER A 27 -16.27 2.98 -9.55
C SER A 27 -15.53 2.41 -10.76
N ARG A 28 -15.61 1.09 -10.96
CA ARG A 28 -15.02 0.42 -12.14
C ARG A 28 -15.62 0.91 -13.43
N ALA A 29 -16.94 1.08 -13.45
CA ALA A 29 -17.65 1.52 -14.64
C ALA A 29 -17.22 2.94 -15.01
N GLN A 30 -17.18 3.86 -14.04
CA GLN A 30 -16.77 5.24 -14.30
C GLN A 30 -15.31 5.33 -14.76
N LEU A 31 -14.39 4.59 -14.15
CA LEU A 31 -13.00 4.56 -14.62
C LEU A 31 -12.91 3.96 -16.03
N ALA A 32 -13.63 2.88 -16.30
CA ALA A 32 -13.68 2.27 -17.63
C ALA A 32 -14.17 3.28 -18.69
N ASP A 33 -15.21 4.06 -18.37
CA ASP A 33 -15.73 5.11 -19.24
C ASP A 33 -14.71 6.24 -19.47
N VAL A 34 -14.07 6.73 -18.39
CA VAL A 34 -13.05 7.80 -18.46
C VAL A 34 -11.86 7.40 -19.33
N PHE A 35 -11.43 6.14 -19.23
CA PHE A 35 -10.29 5.61 -19.99
C PHE A 35 -10.69 4.95 -21.32
N ALA A 36 -11.97 5.03 -21.69
CA ALA A 36 -12.54 4.40 -22.88
C ALA A 36 -12.14 2.91 -23.03
N CYS A 37 -12.22 2.16 -21.94
CA CYS A 37 -11.83 0.74 -21.89
C CYS A 37 -12.92 -0.13 -21.25
N VAL A 38 -12.75 -1.45 -21.29
CA VAL A 38 -13.67 -2.39 -20.63
C VAL A 38 -13.42 -2.47 -19.11
N PRO A 39 -14.45 -2.76 -18.28
CA PRO A 39 -14.27 -2.87 -16.82
C PRO A 39 -13.24 -3.92 -16.37
N SER A 40 -13.02 -4.98 -17.16
CA SER A 40 -11.99 -5.98 -16.89
C SER A 40 -10.58 -5.40 -16.92
N GLN A 41 -10.33 -4.34 -17.70
CA GLN A 41 -9.05 -3.63 -17.72
C GLN A 41 -8.76 -2.97 -16.38
N ILE A 42 -9.77 -2.36 -15.75
CA ILE A 42 -9.64 -1.75 -14.42
C ILE A 42 -9.32 -2.83 -13.39
N ASN A 43 -10.02 -3.96 -13.44
CA ASN A 43 -9.71 -5.12 -12.60
C ASN A 43 -8.25 -5.59 -12.79
N TYR A 44 -7.80 -5.75 -14.04
CA TYR A 44 -6.44 -6.19 -14.33
C TYR A 44 -5.39 -5.25 -13.73
N VAL A 45 -5.58 -3.93 -13.86
CA VAL A 45 -4.68 -2.94 -13.26
C VAL A 45 -4.66 -3.06 -11.73
N LEU A 46 -5.83 -3.16 -11.10
CA LEU A 46 -5.92 -3.29 -9.64
C LEU A 46 -5.24 -4.56 -9.14
N THR A 47 -5.49 -5.71 -9.77
CA THR A 47 -4.93 -7.00 -9.32
C THR A 47 -3.44 -7.15 -9.58
N THR A 48 -2.85 -6.37 -10.50
CA THR A 48 -1.42 -6.48 -10.86
C THR A 48 -0.55 -5.32 -10.35
N ARG A 49 -1.12 -4.13 -10.14
CA ARG A 49 -0.38 -2.92 -9.73
C ARG A 49 -0.66 -2.48 -8.29
N PHE A 50 -1.83 -2.82 -7.75
CA PHE A 50 -2.27 -2.42 -6.41
C PHE A 50 -2.41 -3.65 -5.50
N THR A 51 -1.29 -4.35 -5.31
CA THR A 51 -1.20 -5.52 -4.43
C THR A 51 -0.68 -5.16 -3.05
N LEU A 52 -0.92 -6.03 -2.07
CA LEU A 52 -0.41 -5.86 -0.71
C LEU A 52 1.13 -5.77 -0.69
N GLU A 53 1.81 -6.60 -1.48
CA GLU A 53 3.28 -6.59 -1.65
C GLU A 53 3.81 -5.25 -2.17
N ARG A 54 2.98 -4.49 -2.88
CA ARG A 54 3.32 -3.16 -3.42
C ARG A 54 2.81 -2.03 -2.53
N GLY A 55 2.35 -2.35 -1.31
CA GLY A 55 1.87 -1.38 -0.33
C GLY A 55 0.42 -0.94 -0.54
N TYR A 56 -0.43 -1.75 -1.17
CA TYR A 56 -1.83 -1.39 -1.41
C TYR A 56 -2.81 -2.43 -0.88
N LEU A 57 -3.88 -1.96 -0.24
CA LEU A 57 -5.04 -2.75 0.12
C LEU A 57 -6.19 -2.42 -0.82
N VAL A 58 -6.80 -3.43 -1.44
CA VAL A 58 -7.93 -3.26 -2.36
C VAL A 58 -9.13 -4.04 -1.82
N GLU A 59 -10.22 -3.34 -1.55
CA GLU A 59 -11.49 -3.92 -1.11
C GLU A 59 -12.56 -3.66 -2.17
N SER A 60 -13.50 -4.59 -2.33
CA SER A 60 -14.59 -4.41 -3.31
C SER A 60 -15.95 -4.80 -2.74
N ARG A 61 -16.96 -3.98 -3.02
CA ARG A 61 -18.36 -4.26 -2.70
C ARG A 61 -19.14 -4.51 -3.99
N ARG A 62 -19.95 -5.57 -4.03
CA ARG A 62 -20.85 -5.90 -5.15
C ARG A 62 -22.29 -5.44 -4.85
N GLY A 63 -23.11 -5.25 -5.90
CA GLY A 63 -24.52 -4.82 -5.81
C GLY A 63 -24.79 -3.42 -6.39
N GLY A 64 -26.04 -2.96 -6.34
CA GLY A 64 -26.42 -1.60 -6.76
C GLY A 64 -25.78 -0.57 -5.83
N GLY A 65 -24.71 0.09 -6.28
CA GLY A 65 -23.84 0.93 -5.44
C GLY A 65 -22.50 0.28 -5.08
N GLY A 66 -22.09 -0.77 -5.80
CA GLY A 66 -20.76 -1.36 -5.64
C GLY A 66 -19.64 -0.36 -5.93
N TYR A 67 -18.58 -0.44 -5.14
CA TYR A 67 -17.37 0.37 -5.27
C TYR A 67 -16.12 -0.49 -5.08
N ILE A 68 -14.98 0.08 -5.42
CA ILE A 68 -13.66 -0.41 -5.01
C ILE A 68 -13.06 0.62 -4.08
N ARG A 69 -12.53 0.19 -2.94
CA ARG A 69 -11.68 1.03 -2.11
C ARG A 69 -10.24 0.62 -2.31
N VAL A 70 -9.38 1.59 -2.60
CA VAL A 70 -7.94 1.40 -2.69
C VAL A 70 -7.31 2.23 -1.57
N GLY A 71 -6.54 1.60 -0.71
CA GLY A 71 -5.76 2.25 0.34
C GLY A 71 -4.28 2.00 0.13
N HIS A 72 -3.45 3.00 0.41
CA HIS A 72 -2.01 2.79 0.54
C HIS A 72 -1.71 2.37 1.98
N VAL A 73 -1.13 1.19 2.13
CA VAL A 73 -0.62 0.69 3.40
C VAL A 73 0.79 1.25 3.53
N GLU A 74 0.97 2.20 4.43
CA GLU A 74 2.31 2.52 4.91
C GLU A 74 2.80 1.30 5.66
N VAL A 75 3.58 0.46 4.97
CA VAL A 75 4.52 -0.41 5.66
C VAL A 75 5.56 0.54 6.22
N ASP A 76 5.32 1.02 7.44
CA ASP A 76 6.30 1.82 8.13
C ASP A 76 7.58 0.98 8.19
N ASP A 77 8.59 1.40 7.44
CA ASP A 77 9.90 0.74 7.41
C ASP A 77 10.46 0.66 8.83
N ARG A 78 10.05 1.56 9.74
CA ARG A 78 10.35 1.48 11.18
C ARG A 78 9.70 0.28 11.84
N LEU A 79 8.45 -0.06 11.52
CA LEU A 79 7.78 -1.23 12.08
C LEU A 79 8.44 -2.51 11.56
N ALA A 80 8.74 -2.58 10.26
CA ALA A 80 9.46 -3.70 9.67
C ALA A 80 10.86 -3.86 10.26
N HIS A 81 11.57 -2.74 10.44
CA HIS A 81 12.89 -2.68 11.05
C HIS A 81 12.85 -3.04 12.54
N ALA A 82 11.90 -2.52 13.31
CA ALA A 82 11.69 -2.85 14.72
C ALA A 82 11.39 -4.35 14.89
N VAL A 83 10.53 -4.92 14.05
CA VAL A 83 10.23 -6.36 14.06
C VAL A 83 11.47 -7.19 13.70
N SER A 84 12.28 -6.74 12.76
CA SER A 84 13.56 -7.39 12.43
C SER A 84 14.54 -7.34 13.61
N LEU A 85 14.63 -6.19 14.29
CA LEU A 85 15.47 -5.99 15.47
C LEU A 85 15.02 -6.91 16.61
N LEU A 86 13.71 -6.97 16.88
CA LEU A 86 13.12 -7.84 17.90
C LEU A 86 13.33 -9.32 17.60
N ARG A 87 13.27 -9.74 16.33
CA ARG A 87 13.55 -11.14 15.93
C ARG A 87 15.02 -11.51 16.02
N SER A 88 15.93 -10.53 15.98
CA SER A 88 17.36 -10.77 16.17
C SER A 88 17.71 -11.05 17.64
N ILE A 89 16.83 -10.65 18.56
CA ILE A 89 16.94 -10.97 19.97
C ILE A 89 16.56 -12.45 20.15
N GLY A 90 17.50 -13.24 20.68
CA GLY A 90 17.26 -14.65 21.01
C GLY A 90 16.35 -14.80 22.24
N GLN A 91 16.61 -15.80 23.07
CA GLN A 91 15.84 -16.00 24.31
C GLN A 91 16.27 -15.02 25.42
N GLU A 92 17.51 -14.55 25.38
CA GLU A 92 18.11 -13.68 26.39
C GLU A 92 19.00 -12.63 25.72
N LEU A 93 19.23 -11.51 26.42
CA LEU A 93 20.14 -10.44 26.02
C LEU A 93 21.17 -10.23 27.13
N ASP A 94 22.43 -10.09 26.73
CA ASP A 94 23.43 -9.51 27.63
C ASP A 94 23.29 -7.97 27.68
N GLU A 95 23.85 -7.38 28.72
CA GLU A 95 23.76 -5.93 28.99
C GLU A 95 24.29 -5.09 27.83
N ARG A 96 25.36 -5.56 27.16
CA ARG A 96 25.99 -4.86 26.04
C ARG A 96 25.10 -4.91 24.79
N GLN A 97 24.44 -6.04 24.53
CA GLN A 97 23.47 -6.18 23.45
C GLN A 97 22.26 -5.28 23.68
N MET A 98 21.78 -5.19 24.92
CA MET A 98 20.68 -4.30 25.29
C MET A 98 21.04 -2.82 25.04
N GLU A 99 22.21 -2.37 25.49
CA GLU A 99 22.67 -1.00 25.25
C GLU A 99 22.76 -0.68 23.75
N ASN A 100 23.31 -1.60 22.96
CA ASN A 100 23.41 -1.41 21.50
C ASN A 100 22.04 -1.27 20.84
N ILE A 101 21.06 -2.09 21.26
CA ILE A 101 19.69 -2.02 20.77
C ILE A 101 19.04 -0.68 21.15
N LEU A 102 19.23 -0.21 22.38
CA LEU A 102 18.68 1.06 22.85
C LEU A 102 19.26 2.26 22.08
N VAL A 103 20.57 2.26 21.81
CA VAL A 103 21.21 3.28 20.98
C VAL A 103 20.63 3.24 19.56
N HIS A 104 20.49 2.05 18.99
CA HIS A 104 19.95 1.86 17.65
C HIS A 104 18.50 2.37 17.53
N LEU A 105 17.63 2.07 18.49
CA LEU A 105 16.25 2.56 18.51
C LEU A 105 16.19 4.09 18.60
N LYS A 106 17.04 4.68 19.45
CA LYS A 106 17.13 6.13 19.62
C LYS A 106 17.62 6.85 18.36
N ASP A 107 18.65 6.32 17.71
CA ASP A 107 19.25 6.93 16.52
C ASP A 107 18.31 6.89 15.31
N HIS A 108 17.46 5.86 15.24
CA HIS A 108 16.49 5.67 14.15
C HIS A 108 15.08 6.18 14.47
N ALA A 109 14.87 6.81 15.63
CA ALA A 109 13.59 7.36 16.09
C ALA A 109 12.42 6.36 15.97
N ILE A 110 12.71 5.11 16.36
CA ILE A 110 11.75 4.00 16.45
C ILE A 110 11.11 4.00 17.83
#